data_AF-A0A3N5FZ39-F1
#
_entry.id   AF-A0A3N5FZ39-F1
#
_cell.length_a   1.000
_cell.length_b   1.000
_cell.length_c   1.000
_cell.angle_alpha   90.00
_cell.angle_beta   90.00
_cell.angle_gamma   90.00
#
_symmetry.space_group_name_H-M   'P 1'
#
loop_
_entity.id
_entity.type
_entity.pdbx_description
1 polymer ?
#
loop_
_entity_poly.entity_id
_entity_poly.type
_entity_poly.pdbx_seq_one_letter_code
_entity_poly.pdbx_strand_id
1 'polypeptide(L)'
;MSVDIDQANRTAVERMMAARPMLNRLATARDVVPDMDDNLLLHAGPPIEWARASGPLRGAVIGALLFEGRARNEAEAAALVERGEVRLGPCHHHAAVGPMAGVISPSMKVYVVEDAVHGHRTF
;
A
#
# COMPACT_ATOMS: atom_id res chain seq x y z
N MET A 1 -31.47 13.98 -11.80
CA MET A 1 -30.69 15.20 -11.49
C MET A 1 -29.35 15.06 -12.19
N SER A 2 -28.94 16.05 -12.99
CA SER A 2 -27.58 16.08 -13.53
C SER A 2 -26.63 16.60 -12.44
N VAL A 3 -25.44 16.02 -12.34
CA VAL A 3 -24.38 16.52 -11.47
C VAL A 3 -23.88 17.86 -12.02
N ASP A 4 -23.78 18.87 -11.17
CA ASP A 4 -23.05 20.11 -11.49
C ASP A 4 -21.55 19.83 -11.34
N ILE A 5 -20.88 19.69 -12.49
CA ILE A 5 -19.46 19.34 -12.56
C ILE A 5 -18.59 20.46 -11.97
N ASP A 6 -18.95 21.72 -12.17
CA ASP A 6 -18.15 22.85 -11.72
C ASP A 6 -18.20 22.98 -10.20
N GLN A 7 -19.38 22.78 -9.62
CA GLN A 7 -19.53 22.71 -8.17
C GLN A 7 -18.77 21.52 -7.57
N ALA A 8 -18.84 20.34 -8.19
CA ALA A 8 -18.12 19.16 -7.70
C ALA A 8 -16.59 19.36 -7.75
N ASN A 9 -16.08 19.92 -8.84
CA ASN A 9 -14.65 20.21 -9.02
C ASN A 9 -14.16 21.26 -8.01
N ARG A 10 -14.93 22.33 -7.79
CA ARG A 10 -14.61 23.35 -6.79
C ARG A 10 -14.45 22.72 -5.41
N THR A 11 -15.42 21.90 -4.99
CA THR A 11 -15.35 21.20 -3.71
C THR A 11 -14.15 20.26 -3.61
N ALA A 12 -13.82 19.52 -4.68
CA ALA A 12 -12.67 18.62 -4.68
C ALA A 12 -11.33 19.38 -4.49
N VAL A 13 -11.13 20.46 -5.24
CA VAL A 13 -9.91 21.28 -5.16
C VAL A 13 -9.81 21.99 -3.81
N GLU A 14 -10.90 22.57 -3.31
CA GLU A 14 -10.93 23.23 -2.00
C GLU A 14 -10.50 22.27 -0.88
N ARG A 15 -11.04 21.05 -0.86
CA ARG A 15 -10.65 20.03 0.12
C ARG A 15 -9.18 19.61 -0.03
N MET A 16 -8.70 19.42 -1.26
CA MET A 16 -7.30 19.08 -1.50
C MET A 16 -6.34 20.17 -1.00
N MET A 17 -6.64 21.45 -1.28
CA MET A 17 -5.80 22.59 -0.88
C MET A 17 -5.89 22.89 0.63
N ALA A 18 -7.01 22.56 1.26
CA ALA A 18 -7.21 22.75 2.70
C ALA A 18 -6.49 21.72 3.56
N ALA A 19 -6.11 20.55 3.02
CA ALA A 19 -5.46 19.48 3.76
C ALA A 19 -4.18 19.96 4.49
N ARG A 20 -3.98 19.48 5.73
CA ARG A 20 -2.80 19.75 6.55
C ARG A 20 -2.19 18.43 7.03
N PRO A 21 -1.46 17.71 6.16
CA PRO A 21 -0.85 16.43 6.50
C PRO A 21 0.30 16.65 7.49
N MET A 22 0.18 16.02 8.66
CA MET A 22 1.17 16.04 9.72
C MET A 22 1.72 14.64 9.92
N LEU A 23 3.05 14.50 9.94
CA LEU A 23 3.67 13.25 10.37
C LEU A 23 3.41 13.08 11.88
N ASN A 24 2.59 12.09 12.24
CA ASN A 24 2.21 11.83 13.62
C ASN A 24 3.22 10.90 14.30
N ARG A 25 3.48 9.71 13.73
CA ARG A 25 4.40 8.70 14.30
C ARG A 25 4.87 7.68 13.27
N LEU A 26 5.80 6.83 13.68
CA LEU A 26 6.11 5.55 13.01
C LEU A 26 5.27 4.41 13.63
N ALA A 27 4.92 3.42 12.82
CA ALA A 27 4.17 2.25 13.24
C ALA A 27 4.53 1.00 12.43
N THR A 28 4.25 -0.18 12.96
CA THR A 28 4.29 -1.41 12.16
C THR A 28 3.11 -1.42 11.19
N ALA A 29 3.32 -1.78 9.92
CA ALA A 29 2.29 -1.73 8.88
C ALA A 29 1.04 -2.51 9.28
N ARG A 30 1.21 -3.75 9.77
CA ARG A 30 0.11 -4.62 10.24
C ARG A 30 -0.80 -3.97 11.28
N ASP A 31 -0.27 -3.08 12.12
CA ASP A 31 -1.02 -2.51 13.24
C ASP A 31 -1.90 -1.33 12.81
N VAL A 32 -1.61 -0.69 11.67
CA VAL A 32 -2.22 0.60 11.31
C VAL A 32 -2.75 0.70 9.89
N VAL A 33 -2.21 -0.08 8.95
CA VAL A 33 -2.65 -0.05 7.56
C VAL A 33 -3.99 -0.81 7.46
N PRO A 34 -5.07 -0.18 6.96
CA PRO A 34 -6.38 -0.80 6.81
C PRO A 34 -6.30 -2.14 6.07
N ASP A 35 -7.03 -3.14 6.56
CA ASP A 35 -7.15 -4.47 5.94
C ASP A 35 -5.83 -5.22 5.68
N MET A 36 -4.72 -4.79 6.31
CA MET A 36 -3.43 -5.47 6.22
C MET A 36 -3.41 -6.70 7.13
N ASP A 37 -3.01 -7.85 6.59
CA ASP A 37 -2.85 -9.09 7.32
C ASP A 37 -1.48 -9.75 7.02
N ASP A 38 -1.17 -10.84 7.72
CA ASP A 38 0.12 -11.53 7.61
C ASP A 38 0.40 -12.12 6.21
N ASN A 39 -0.64 -12.30 5.39
CA ASN A 39 -0.60 -12.89 4.06
C ASN A 39 -0.81 -11.86 2.95
N LEU A 40 -0.75 -10.55 3.26
CA LEU A 40 -0.87 -9.48 2.28
C LEU A 40 0.44 -8.71 2.16
N LEU A 41 0.95 -8.62 0.93
CA LEU A 41 1.98 -7.66 0.56
C LEU A 41 1.37 -6.57 -0.30
N LEU A 42 1.63 -5.31 0.04
CA LEU A 42 1.20 -4.20 -0.78
C LEU A 42 2.23 -3.88 -1.86
N HIS A 43 1.83 -3.17 -2.92
CA HIS A 43 2.72 -2.70 -3.98
C HIS A 43 2.28 -1.36 -4.57
N ALA A 44 3.19 -0.68 -5.26
CA ALA A 44 2.88 0.54 -6.01
C ALA A 44 2.00 0.27 -7.24
N GLY A 45 1.30 1.31 -7.71
CA GLY A 45 0.50 1.27 -8.94
C GLY A 45 -0.88 0.61 -8.77
N PRO A 46 -1.59 0.36 -9.90
CA PRO A 46 -2.91 -0.28 -9.91
C PRO A 46 -2.83 -1.81 -9.69
N PRO A 47 -3.96 -2.51 -9.48
CA PRO A 47 -3.97 -3.98 -9.34
C PRO A 47 -3.17 -4.69 -10.43
N ILE A 48 -2.32 -5.62 -10.02
CA ILE A 48 -1.50 -6.42 -10.94
C ILE A 48 -1.33 -7.85 -10.43
N GLU A 49 -1.49 -8.81 -11.34
CA GLU A 49 -1.22 -10.22 -11.08
C GLU A 49 0.28 -10.51 -11.08
N TRP A 50 0.73 -11.46 -10.25
CA TRP A 50 2.13 -11.90 -10.17
C TRP A 50 2.75 -12.23 -11.54
N ALA A 51 1.99 -12.92 -12.39
CA ALA A 51 2.41 -13.31 -13.74
C ALA A 51 2.74 -12.10 -14.65
N ARG A 52 2.21 -10.91 -14.33
CA ARG A 52 2.43 -9.65 -15.06
C ARG A 52 3.39 -8.70 -14.35
N ALA A 53 3.77 -8.99 -13.11
CA ALA A 53 4.71 -8.17 -12.35
C ALA A 53 6.07 -8.10 -13.06
N SER A 54 6.67 -6.91 -13.08
CA SER A 54 8.00 -6.68 -13.63
C SER A 54 9.07 -7.36 -12.76
N GLY A 55 10.25 -7.62 -13.34
CA GLY A 55 11.39 -8.19 -12.60
C GLY A 55 11.70 -7.46 -11.28
N PRO A 56 11.80 -6.11 -11.27
CA PRO A 56 12.03 -5.36 -10.04
C PRO A 56 10.93 -5.51 -8.99
N LEU A 57 9.65 -5.52 -9.38
CA LEU A 57 8.55 -5.75 -8.45
C LEU A 57 8.60 -7.16 -7.87
N ARG A 58 8.86 -8.17 -8.72
CA ARG A 58 9.03 -9.56 -8.27
C ARG A 58 10.16 -9.68 -7.25
N GLY A 59 11.31 -9.10 -7.55
CA GLY A 59 12.46 -9.08 -6.63
C GLY A 59 12.13 -8.42 -5.29
N ALA A 60 11.38 -7.32 -5.28
CA ALA A 60 10.94 -6.67 -4.06
C ALA A 60 9.97 -7.53 -3.22
N VAL A 61 9.01 -8.19 -3.86
CA VAL A 61 8.08 -9.12 -3.20
C VAL A 61 8.82 -10.31 -2.61
N ILE A 62 9.75 -10.91 -3.37
CA ILE A 62 10.61 -11.99 -2.90
C ILE A 62 11.41 -11.53 -1.68
N GLY A 63 12.08 -10.39 -1.77
CA GLY A 63 12.86 -9.81 -0.67
C GLY A 63 12.02 -9.57 0.58
N ALA A 64 10.79 -9.07 0.42
CA ALA A 64 9.85 -8.90 1.52
C ALA A 64 9.46 -10.22 2.18
N LEU A 65 9.20 -11.29 1.42
CA LEU A 65 8.88 -12.60 1.99
C LEU A 65 10.06 -13.24 2.73
N LEU A 66 11.29 -13.03 2.24
CA LEU A 66 12.49 -13.45 2.96
C LEU A 66 12.67 -12.65 4.27
N PHE A 67 12.44 -11.33 4.21
CA PHE A 67 12.51 -10.45 5.38
C PHE A 67 11.48 -10.83 6.45
N GLU A 68 10.26 -11.17 6.05
CA GLU A 68 9.19 -11.67 6.94
C GLU A 68 9.45 -13.11 7.44
N GLY A 69 10.53 -13.76 7.01
CA GLY A 69 10.85 -15.15 7.37
C GLY A 69 9.86 -16.18 6.81
N ARG A 70 9.09 -15.80 5.78
CA ARG A 70 8.06 -16.65 5.15
C ARG A 70 8.63 -17.68 4.18
N ALA A 71 9.84 -17.42 3.67
CA ALA A 71 10.55 -18.29 2.74
C ALA A 71 12.05 -18.30 3.07
N ARG A 72 12.76 -19.36 2.69
CA ARG A 72 14.21 -19.48 2.91
C ARG A 72 15.04 -19.05 1.71
N ASN A 73 14.42 -18.97 0.53
CA ASN A 73 15.05 -18.61 -0.73
C ASN A 73 14.03 -18.05 -1.72
N GLU A 74 14.53 -17.54 -2.85
CA GLU A 74 13.72 -16.94 -3.91
C GLU A 74 12.65 -17.87 -4.48
N ALA A 75 12.99 -19.14 -4.73
CA ALA A 75 12.06 -20.10 -5.31
C ALA A 75 10.88 -20.40 -4.37
N GLU A 76 11.15 -20.56 -3.07
CA GLU A 76 10.11 -20.73 -2.05
C GLU A 76 9.20 -19.49 -1.95
N ALA A 77 9.79 -18.28 -2.00
CA ALA A 77 9.05 -17.03 -1.94
C ALA A 77 8.10 -16.85 -3.14
N ALA A 78 8.61 -17.06 -4.35
CA ALA A 78 7.80 -17.00 -5.57
C ALA A 78 6.64 -18.01 -5.52
N ALA A 79 6.92 -19.23 -5.08
CA ALA A 79 5.92 -20.29 -5.02
C ALA A 79 4.79 -19.98 -4.00
N LEU A 80 5.04 -19.22 -2.93
CA LEU A 80 3.97 -18.76 -2.02
C LEU A 80 2.96 -17.86 -2.73
N VAL A 81 3.44 -16.93 -3.55
CA VAL A 81 2.58 -16.02 -4.32
C VAL A 81 1.83 -16.79 -5.41
N GLU A 82 2.53 -17.69 -6.12
CA GLU A 82 1.94 -18.51 -7.19
C GLU A 82 0.85 -19.46 -6.69
N ARG A 83 0.99 -19.98 -5.46
CA ARG A 83 -0.04 -20.81 -4.81
C ARG A 83 -1.18 -19.99 -4.18
N GLY A 84 -1.09 -18.67 -4.20
CA GLY A 84 -2.09 -17.78 -3.59
C GLY A 84 -2.05 -17.74 -2.05
N GLU A 85 -0.99 -18.24 -1.44
CA GLU A 85 -0.78 -18.16 0.02
C GLU A 85 -0.37 -16.75 0.47
N VAL A 86 0.14 -15.94 -0.47
CA VAL A 86 0.42 -14.52 -0.30
C VAL A 86 -0.33 -13.74 -1.38
N ARG A 87 -1.12 -12.76 -0.94
CA ARG A 87 -1.90 -11.86 -1.80
C ARG A 87 -1.10 -10.60 -2.07
N LEU A 88 -1.27 -10.04 -3.27
CA LEU A 88 -0.73 -8.75 -3.65
C LEU A 88 -1.86 -7.71 -3.70
N GLY A 89 -1.66 -6.56 -3.08
CA GLY A 89 -2.64 -5.47 -3.05
C GLY A 89 -2.04 -4.10 -3.40
N PRO A 90 -2.75 -3.25 -4.16
CA PRO A 90 -2.29 -1.87 -4.37
C PRO A 90 -2.27 -1.07 -3.08
N CYS A 91 -1.19 -0.35 -2.79
CA CYS A 91 -1.15 0.52 -1.59
C CYS A 91 -2.34 1.49 -1.52
N HIS A 92 -2.79 2.01 -2.69
CA HIS A 92 -3.89 2.97 -2.77
C HIS A 92 -5.25 2.42 -2.31
N HIS A 93 -5.45 1.10 -2.31
CA HIS A 93 -6.68 0.50 -1.75
C HIS A 93 -6.65 0.42 -0.22
N HIS A 94 -5.48 0.59 0.38
CA HIS A 94 -5.21 0.48 1.81
C HIS A 94 -4.77 1.83 2.41
N ALA A 95 -5.15 2.95 1.77
CA ALA A 95 -4.76 4.30 2.17
C ALA A 95 -3.24 4.49 2.32
N ALA A 96 -2.43 3.75 1.56
CA ALA A 96 -0.97 3.80 1.62
C ALA A 96 -0.38 4.18 0.27
N VAL A 97 0.88 4.60 0.26
CA VAL A 97 1.65 4.83 -0.96
C VAL A 97 3.06 4.24 -0.84
N GLY A 98 3.56 3.66 -1.93
CA GLY A 98 4.89 3.06 -1.98
C GLY A 98 5.71 3.62 -3.14
N PRO A 99 6.94 4.11 -2.91
CA PRO A 99 7.82 4.55 -4.00
C PRO A 99 8.41 3.36 -4.77
N MET A 100 8.62 3.52 -6.07
CA MET A 100 9.23 2.49 -6.95
C MET A 100 8.43 1.18 -6.98
N ALA A 101 8.98 0.05 -6.53
CA ALA A 101 8.22 -1.20 -6.37
C ALA A 101 7.11 -1.06 -5.31
N GLY A 102 7.34 -0.19 -4.32
CA GLY A 102 6.38 0.17 -3.29
C GLY A 102 5.92 -0.98 -2.43
N VAL A 103 6.76 -2.00 -2.26
CA VAL A 103 6.39 -3.18 -1.47
C VAL A 103 6.35 -2.81 0.01
N ILE A 104 5.21 -3.09 0.65
CA ILE A 104 5.03 -2.98 2.09
C ILE A 104 4.65 -4.36 2.61
N SER A 105 5.41 -4.87 3.58
CA SER A 105 5.13 -6.12 4.28
C SER A 105 4.65 -5.89 5.72
N PRO A 106 3.99 -6.87 6.35
CA PRO A 106 3.31 -6.69 7.65
C PRO A 106 4.20 -6.13 8.75
N SER A 107 5.47 -6.55 8.84
CA SER A 107 6.39 -6.12 9.88
C SER A 107 7.17 -4.83 9.56
N MET A 108 7.10 -4.34 8.31
CA MET A 108 7.75 -3.09 7.92
C MET A 108 7.20 -1.89 8.71
N LYS A 109 8.03 -0.86 8.87
CA LYS A 109 7.61 0.41 9.46
C LYS A 109 7.03 1.34 8.41
N VAL A 110 5.90 1.95 8.73
CA VAL A 110 5.23 2.98 7.93
C VAL A 110 5.15 4.28 8.74
N TYR A 111 5.10 5.40 8.03
CA TYR A 111 4.70 6.65 8.64
C TYR A 111 3.19 6.65 8.83
N VAL A 112 2.71 7.19 9.95
CA VAL A 112 1.30 7.52 10.12
C VAL A 112 1.19 9.02 9.89
N VAL A 113 0.68 9.40 8.74
CA VAL A 113 0.42 10.80 8.39
C VAL A 113 -1.07 11.07 8.54
N GLU A 114 -1.42 12.13 9.26
CA GLU A 114 -2.81 12.49 9.53
C GLU A 114 -3.09 13.90 9.02
N ASP A 115 -4.18 14.06 8.29
CA ASP A 115 -4.69 15.37 7.87
C ASP A 115 -5.52 15.98 9.00
N ALA A 116 -4.98 17.01 9.66
CA ALA A 116 -5.64 17.67 10.78
C ALA A 116 -6.97 18.36 10.41
N VAL A 117 -7.24 18.59 9.12
CA VAL A 117 -8.46 19.26 8.65
C VAL A 117 -9.59 18.27 8.37
N HIS A 118 -9.29 17.15 7.72
CA HIS A 118 -10.30 16.17 7.29
C HIS A 118 -10.30 14.86 8.10
N GLY A 119 -9.30 14.64 8.96
CA GLY A 119 -9.17 13.42 9.78
C GLY A 119 -8.76 12.17 8.98
N HIS A 120 -8.35 12.34 7.72
CA HIS A 120 -7.86 11.23 6.90
C HIS A 120 -6.44 10.82 7.31
N ARG A 121 -6.13 9.54 7.19
CA ARG A 121 -4.79 8.99 7.42
C ARG A 121 -4.21 8.40 6.14
N THR A 122 -2.90 8.53 5.98
CA THR A 122 -2.15 7.86 4.91
C THR A 122 -0.84 7.29 5.45
N PHE A 123 -0.30 6.28 4.74
CA PHE A 123 0.83 5.47 5.18
C PHE A 123 1.94 5.35 4.13
#